data_AF-A0A367GEW8-F1
#
_entry.id   AF-A0A367GEW8-F1
#
_cell.length_a   1.000
_cell.length_b   1.000
_cell.length_c   1.000
_cell.angle_alpha   90.00
_cell.angle_beta   90.00
_cell.angle_gamma   90.00
#
_symmetry.space_group_name_H-M   'P 1'
#
loop_
_entity.id
_entity.type
_entity.pdbx_description
1 polymer ?
#
loop_
_entity_poly.entity_id
_entity_poly.type
_entity_poly.pdbx_seq_one_letter_code
_entity_poly.pdbx_strand_id
1 'polypeptide(L)'
;MRRIDYAARKDAINAQKRAAYAARKNFSVYSSLNMEPKPVTMQSISNIKAFSCDTLDAAGQQQLKNAHKRLLMTASKQPLGVEVGRAYDLNMKPLTKELTGAAERSTVSVPKQNVPYIVIHTHPDSNIFSQRDLSNFANNVNLKMLTAVGHDRHVYAVEKSASFDAKAVKTLVSDLGESVNGIADQYDRKEISYQEAAESLNFLVRNCLSELEGYGVKFYE
;
A
#
# COMPACT_ATOMS: atom_id res chain seq x y z
N MET A 1 -32.13 -30.74 -12.05
CA MET A 1 -32.44 -30.37 -10.64
C MET A 1 -31.47 -29.36 -9.98
N ARG A 2 -30.42 -28.82 -10.64
CA ARG A 2 -29.42 -27.93 -9.98
C ARG A 2 -29.74 -26.42 -9.92
N ARG A 3 -30.81 -25.93 -10.55
CA ARG A 3 -31.11 -24.49 -10.65
C ARG A 3 -32.03 -23.95 -9.54
N ILE A 4 -32.82 -24.82 -8.90
CA ILE A 4 -33.80 -24.43 -7.87
C ILE A 4 -33.09 -24.12 -6.54
N ASP A 5 -32.05 -24.89 -6.20
CA ASP A 5 -31.26 -24.69 -4.98
C ASP A 5 -30.44 -23.41 -4.97
N TYR A 6 -30.00 -22.92 -6.14
CA TYR A 6 -29.23 -21.69 -6.21
C TYR A 6 -30.09 -20.47 -5.86
N ALA A 7 -31.33 -20.40 -6.35
CA ALA A 7 -32.23 -19.28 -6.05
C ALA A 7 -32.58 -19.23 -4.55
N ALA A 8 -32.86 -20.39 -3.93
CA ALA A 8 -33.18 -20.49 -2.51
C ALA A 8 -31.98 -20.21 -1.59
N ARG A 9 -30.76 -20.50 -2.04
CA ARG A 9 -29.52 -20.24 -1.27
C ARG A 9 -28.80 -18.96 -1.68
N LYS A 10 -29.27 -18.24 -2.71
CA LYS A 10 -28.60 -17.03 -3.25
C LYS A 10 -28.43 -15.98 -2.18
N ASP A 11 -29.45 -15.76 -1.36
CA ASP A 11 -29.43 -14.73 -0.32
C ASP A 11 -28.54 -15.14 0.86
N ALA A 12 -28.53 -16.41 1.24
CA ALA A 12 -27.58 -16.95 2.22
C ALA A 12 -26.13 -16.88 1.72
N ILE A 13 -25.88 -17.25 0.46
CA ILE A 13 -24.56 -17.16 -0.18
C ILE A 13 -24.13 -15.69 -0.31
N ASN A 14 -25.03 -14.78 -0.68
CA ASN A 14 -24.73 -13.35 -0.77
C ASN A 14 -24.55 -12.73 0.61
N ALA A 15 -25.29 -13.16 1.63
CA ALA A 15 -25.09 -12.74 3.01
C ALA A 15 -23.75 -13.25 3.55
N GLN A 16 -23.37 -14.49 3.25
CA GLN A 16 -22.09 -15.06 3.62
C GLN A 16 -20.94 -14.37 2.87
N LYS A 17 -21.11 -14.05 1.58
CA LYS A 17 -20.17 -13.22 0.82
C LYS A 17 -20.08 -11.79 1.33
N ARG A 18 -21.20 -11.19 1.76
CA ARG A 18 -21.24 -9.84 2.37
C ARG A 18 -20.64 -9.84 3.77
N ALA A 19 -20.83 -10.89 4.56
CA ALA A 19 -20.23 -11.08 5.87
C ALA A 19 -18.73 -11.35 5.73
N ALA A 20 -18.31 -12.20 4.79
CA ALA A 20 -16.90 -12.37 4.44
C ALA A 20 -16.29 -11.08 3.87
N TYR A 21 -17.04 -10.31 3.06
CA TYR A 21 -16.61 -9.01 2.56
C TYR A 21 -16.56 -7.95 3.67
N ALA A 22 -17.44 -7.99 4.65
CA ALA A 22 -17.47 -7.09 5.81
C ALA A 22 -16.36 -7.44 6.82
N ALA A 23 -16.11 -8.74 7.05
CA ALA A 23 -14.94 -9.24 7.76
C ALA A 23 -13.66 -8.79 7.01
N ARG A 24 -13.61 -8.94 5.68
CA ARG A 24 -12.56 -8.38 4.80
C ARG A 24 -12.53 -6.84 4.74
N LYS A 25 -13.59 -6.16 5.16
CA LYS A 25 -13.61 -4.70 5.29
C LYS A 25 -12.89 -4.28 6.58
N ASN A 26 -12.98 -5.14 7.60
CA ASN A 26 -12.09 -5.11 8.76
C ASN A 26 -10.70 -5.70 8.43
N PHE A 27 -10.43 -6.31 7.27
CA PHE A 27 -9.04 -6.62 6.84
C PHE A 27 -8.23 -5.37 6.44
N SER A 28 -8.85 -4.19 6.48
CA SER A 28 -8.12 -2.94 6.68
C SER A 28 -7.26 -2.95 7.96
N VAL A 29 -7.50 -3.86 8.91
CA VAL A 29 -6.85 -3.93 10.24
C VAL A 29 -5.39 -4.40 10.18
N TYR A 30 -4.92 -4.90 9.03
CA TYR A 30 -3.49 -5.17 8.83
C TYR A 30 -2.77 -4.03 8.09
N SER A 31 -3.39 -2.85 7.99
CA SER A 31 -2.69 -1.61 7.65
C SER A 31 -1.67 -1.17 8.72
N SER A 32 -1.55 -1.90 9.84
CA SER A 32 -0.62 -1.57 10.91
C SER A 32 -0.42 -2.73 11.88
N LEU A 33 0.43 -3.70 11.55
CA LEU A 33 1.00 -4.53 12.61
C LEU A 33 2.31 -3.92 13.07
N ASN A 34 2.28 -3.45 14.31
CA ASN A 34 3.21 -2.57 14.99
C ASN A 34 3.31 -1.14 14.43
N MET A 35 2.49 -0.25 14.97
CA MET A 35 2.89 0.85 15.88
C MET A 35 1.80 1.90 15.83
N GLU A 36 1.32 2.35 17.00
CA GLU A 36 0.43 3.50 17.06
C GLU A 36 0.92 4.60 16.11
N PRO A 37 0.02 5.22 15.34
CA PRO A 37 0.45 6.23 14.39
C PRO A 37 1.29 7.27 15.10
N LYS A 38 2.40 7.67 14.49
CA LYS A 38 3.32 8.65 15.08
C LYS A 38 2.99 10.04 14.57
N PRO A 39 3.15 11.10 15.38
CA PRO A 39 3.04 12.45 14.85
C PRO A 39 4.18 12.73 13.86
N VAL A 40 3.89 13.49 12.80
CA VAL A 40 4.94 14.01 11.92
C VAL A 40 5.73 15.09 12.66
N THR A 41 7.06 15.02 12.60
CA THR A 41 7.95 16.03 13.22
C THR A 41 8.67 16.86 12.16
N MET A 42 9.02 18.12 12.46
CA MET A 42 9.82 18.96 11.56
C MET A 42 11.18 18.32 11.19
N GLN A 43 11.74 17.53 12.10
CA GLN A 43 12.97 16.77 11.87
C GLN A 43 12.77 15.63 10.87
N SER A 44 11.66 14.87 10.95
CA SER A 44 11.34 13.82 9.97
C SER A 44 11.24 14.40 8.54
N ILE A 45 10.62 15.56 8.44
CA ILE A 45 10.40 16.31 7.20
C ILE A 45 11.72 16.79 6.60
N SER A 46 12.58 17.43 7.40
CA SER A 46 13.83 18.00 6.91
C SER A 46 14.75 16.91 6.35
N ASN A 47 14.69 15.72 6.95
CA ASN A 47 15.61 14.62 6.74
C ASN A 47 15.19 13.60 5.67
N ILE A 48 14.07 13.83 4.95
CA ILE A 48 13.72 13.03 3.77
C ILE A 48 14.85 13.11 2.75
N LYS A 49 15.32 11.94 2.31
CA LYS A 49 16.38 11.77 1.31
C LYS A 49 15.78 11.51 -0.07
N ALA A 50 16.50 11.91 -1.11
CA ALA A 50 16.23 11.40 -2.45
C ALA A 50 16.83 10.00 -2.56
N PHE A 51 16.27 9.18 -3.44
CA PHE A 51 16.80 7.88 -3.82
C PHE A 51 16.93 7.81 -5.35
N SER A 52 17.84 6.97 -5.83
CA SER A 52 18.09 6.78 -7.26
C SER A 52 17.13 5.74 -7.82
N CYS A 53 16.34 6.10 -8.82
CA CYS A 53 15.36 5.24 -9.47
C CYS A 53 15.43 5.40 -11.00
N ASP A 54 14.92 4.43 -11.75
CA ASP A 54 14.97 4.49 -13.21
C ASP A 54 13.82 5.29 -13.81
N THR A 55 12.69 5.39 -13.09
CA THR A 55 11.48 6.06 -13.58
C THR A 55 11.69 7.57 -13.77
N LEU A 56 12.57 8.19 -12.99
CA LEU A 56 12.80 9.63 -12.96
C LEU A 56 14.28 9.94 -13.15
N ASP A 57 14.57 11.03 -13.86
CA ASP A 57 15.93 11.58 -13.91
C ASP A 57 16.34 12.21 -12.56
N ALA A 58 17.58 12.69 -12.46
CA ALA A 58 18.10 13.28 -11.23
C ALA A 58 17.26 14.49 -10.75
N ALA A 59 16.70 15.30 -11.67
CA ALA A 59 15.86 16.43 -11.31
C ALA A 59 14.50 15.96 -10.77
N GLY A 60 13.90 14.96 -11.43
CA GLY A 60 12.67 14.29 -11.01
C GLY A 60 12.83 13.63 -9.64
N GLN A 61 13.95 12.97 -9.36
CA GLN A 61 14.26 12.39 -8.04
C GLN A 61 14.30 13.47 -6.94
N GLN A 62 14.86 14.65 -7.22
CA GLN A 62 14.82 15.78 -6.27
C GLN A 62 13.41 16.35 -6.10
N GLN A 63 12.63 16.42 -7.19
CA GLN A 63 11.22 16.83 -7.13
C GLN A 63 10.38 15.83 -6.34
N LEU A 64 10.62 14.52 -6.47
CA LEU A 64 9.98 13.46 -5.71
C LEU A 64 10.28 13.59 -4.22
N LYS A 65 11.55 13.77 -3.84
CA LYS A 65 11.94 14.10 -2.46
C LYS A 65 11.15 15.30 -1.92
N ASN A 66 11.04 16.38 -2.69
CA ASN A 66 10.28 17.57 -2.30
C ASN A 66 8.77 17.30 -2.23
N ALA A 67 8.25 16.37 -3.04
CA ALA A 67 6.87 15.94 -2.99
C ALA A 67 6.58 15.15 -1.71
N HIS A 68 7.45 14.22 -1.30
CA HIS A 68 7.36 13.54 0.00
C HIS A 68 7.41 14.54 1.17
N LYS A 69 8.31 15.52 1.10
CA LYS A 69 8.35 16.61 2.07
C LYS A 69 7.03 17.35 2.12
N ARG A 70 6.41 17.74 1.01
CA ARG A 70 5.10 18.42 1.05
C ARG A 70 4.00 17.51 1.60
N LEU A 71 4.04 16.24 1.24
CA LEU A 71 3.04 15.25 1.65
C LEU A 71 2.99 15.08 3.17
N LEU A 72 4.15 14.97 3.83
CA LEU A 72 4.23 14.93 5.30
C LEU A 72 3.68 16.20 5.97
N MET A 73 3.57 17.32 5.24
CA MET A 73 3.19 18.64 5.79
C MET A 73 1.69 18.77 5.76
N THR A 74 1.10 18.12 4.78
CA THR A 74 -0.34 17.90 4.71
C THR A 74 -0.73 16.88 5.79
N ALA A 75 0.04 15.79 5.95
CA ALA A 75 -0.19 14.78 6.98
C ALA A 75 -0.10 15.35 8.41
N SER A 76 0.84 16.25 8.68
CA SER A 76 1.01 16.89 10.00
C SER A 76 -0.18 17.77 10.42
N LYS A 77 -1.05 18.13 9.47
CA LYS A 77 -2.27 18.91 9.70
C LYS A 77 -3.51 18.04 9.83
N GLN A 78 -3.40 16.73 9.61
CA GLN A 78 -4.50 15.79 9.75
C GLN A 78 -4.55 15.22 11.16
N PRO A 79 -5.70 14.66 11.58
CA PRO A 79 -5.75 13.80 12.75
C PRO A 79 -4.72 12.67 12.67
N LEU A 80 -4.22 12.27 13.85
CA LEU A 80 -3.27 11.17 13.97
C LEU A 80 -3.82 9.89 13.33
N GLY A 81 -3.02 9.21 12.50
CA GLY A 81 -3.43 7.99 11.81
C GLY A 81 -4.10 8.19 10.45
N VAL A 82 -4.26 9.42 9.96
CA VAL A 82 -4.80 9.67 8.62
C VAL A 82 -3.70 9.60 7.56
N GLU A 83 -3.87 8.70 6.59
CA GLU A 83 -3.03 8.69 5.40
C GLU A 83 -3.37 9.84 4.46
N VAL A 84 -2.35 10.32 3.74
CA VAL A 84 -2.51 11.28 2.66
C VAL A 84 -1.77 10.77 1.43
N GLY A 85 -2.23 11.15 0.23
CA GLY A 85 -1.64 10.68 -1.01
C GLY A 85 -1.86 11.60 -2.19
N ARG A 86 -1.06 11.40 -3.23
CA ARG A 86 -1.12 12.20 -4.46
C ARG A 86 -0.53 11.47 -5.66
N ALA A 87 -1.07 11.74 -6.84
CA ALA A 87 -0.51 11.26 -8.11
C ALA A 87 0.23 12.35 -8.88
N TYR A 88 1.30 11.94 -9.57
CA TYR A 88 2.14 12.77 -10.44
C TYR A 88 2.37 12.07 -11.78
N ASP A 89 2.55 12.84 -12.85
CA ASP A 89 3.09 12.28 -14.09
C ASP A 89 4.61 12.01 -13.96
N LEU A 90 5.22 11.47 -15.02
CA LEU A 90 6.65 11.17 -15.03
C LEU A 90 7.55 12.42 -15.10
N ASN A 91 6.97 13.62 -15.25
CA ASN A 91 7.67 14.91 -15.15
C ASN A 91 7.43 15.57 -13.79
N MET A 92 6.91 14.83 -12.81
CA MET A 92 6.56 15.30 -11.47
C MET A 92 5.56 16.46 -11.45
N LYS A 93 4.71 16.59 -12.48
CA LYS A 93 3.55 17.47 -12.46
C LYS A 93 2.39 16.77 -11.76
N PRO A 94 1.70 17.42 -10.82
CA PRO A 94 0.60 16.79 -10.09
C PRO A 94 -0.57 16.49 -11.03
N LEU A 95 -1.06 15.25 -10.98
CA LEU A 95 -2.25 14.79 -11.70
C LEU A 95 -3.51 14.87 -10.85
N THR A 96 -3.34 14.86 -9.53
CA THR A 96 -4.44 15.02 -8.57
C THR A 96 -4.18 16.18 -7.62
N LYS A 97 -5.26 16.65 -6.98
CA LYS A 97 -5.14 17.35 -5.70
C LYS A 97 -4.56 16.39 -4.65
N GLU A 98 -4.16 16.94 -3.51
CA GLU A 98 -3.86 16.12 -2.34
C GLU A 98 -5.13 15.42 -1.88
N LEU A 99 -4.99 14.13 -1.59
CA LEU A 99 -6.07 13.25 -1.16
C LEU A 99 -5.81 12.88 0.29
N THR A 100 -6.85 12.92 1.11
CA THR A 100 -6.81 12.48 2.50
C THR A 100 -7.64 11.21 2.64
N GLY A 101 -7.18 10.28 3.47
CA GLY A 101 -7.97 9.12 3.86
C GLY A 101 -9.28 9.57 4.50
N ALA A 102 -10.37 8.86 4.21
CA ALA A 102 -11.63 9.12 4.90
C ALA A 102 -11.45 8.87 6.40
N ALA A 103 -12.04 9.71 7.25
CA ALA A 103 -11.91 9.63 8.71
C ALA A 103 -12.25 8.24 9.30
N GLU A 104 -13.07 7.45 8.60
CA GLU A 104 -13.47 6.10 9.00
C GLU A 104 -12.58 4.97 8.43
N ARG A 105 -11.73 5.26 7.44
CA ARG A 105 -10.94 4.24 6.75
C ARG A 105 -9.45 4.39 6.98
N SER A 106 -8.98 5.57 7.38
CA SER A 106 -7.57 5.96 7.51
C SER A 106 -6.71 5.80 6.24
N THR A 107 -7.14 4.99 5.28
CA THR A 107 -6.46 4.69 4.01
C THR A 107 -6.80 5.70 2.93
N VAL A 108 -5.79 6.17 2.20
CA VAL A 108 -5.98 7.00 1.02
C VAL A 108 -6.22 6.13 -0.23
N SER A 109 -7.14 6.55 -1.10
CA SER A 109 -7.35 5.92 -2.41
C SER A 109 -7.05 6.91 -3.51
N VAL A 110 -5.95 6.68 -4.24
CA VAL A 110 -5.56 7.53 -5.37
C VAL A 110 -6.23 7.02 -6.66
N PRO A 111 -7.03 7.84 -7.36
CA PRO A 111 -7.69 7.42 -8.59
C PRO A 111 -6.71 6.94 -9.66
N LYS A 112 -7.12 5.95 -10.47
CA LYS A 112 -6.33 5.49 -11.61
C LYS A 112 -6.20 6.59 -12.65
N GLN A 113 -5.02 6.69 -13.25
CA GLN A 113 -4.73 7.65 -14.31
C GLN A 113 -4.64 6.93 -15.67
N ASN A 114 -5.04 7.63 -16.74
CA ASN A 114 -4.97 7.11 -18.11
C ASN A 114 -3.59 7.34 -18.76
N VAL A 115 -2.66 7.97 -18.05
CA VAL A 115 -1.26 8.21 -18.45
C VAL A 115 -0.31 7.52 -17.48
N PRO A 116 0.93 7.19 -17.88
CA PRO A 116 1.96 6.73 -16.96
C PRO A 116 2.14 7.71 -15.78
N TYR A 117 2.16 7.18 -14.56
CA TYR A 117 2.12 8.02 -13.37
C TYR A 117 2.78 7.38 -12.15
N ILE A 118 3.07 8.22 -11.15
CA ILE A 118 3.66 7.89 -9.87
C ILE A 118 2.62 8.20 -8.78
N VAL A 119 2.51 7.32 -7.77
CA VAL A 119 1.73 7.59 -6.56
C VAL A 119 2.67 7.70 -5.37
N ILE A 120 2.44 8.73 -4.56
CA ILE A 120 3.04 8.87 -3.25
C ILE A 120 1.94 8.84 -2.19
N HIS A 121 2.16 8.16 -1.06
CA HIS A 121 1.27 8.18 0.09
C HIS A 121 2.04 8.09 1.41
N THR A 122 1.43 8.48 2.53
CA THR A 122 2.02 8.35 3.86
C THR A 122 1.60 7.05 4.52
N HIS A 123 2.50 6.48 5.33
CA HIS A 123 2.19 5.43 6.30
C HIS A 123 2.34 6.02 7.72
N PRO A 124 1.23 6.33 8.42
CA PRO A 124 1.25 6.95 9.74
C PRO A 124 1.99 6.13 10.82
N ASP A 125 1.96 4.82 10.70
CA ASP A 125 2.70 3.87 11.56
C ASP A 125 4.17 3.67 11.12
N SER A 126 4.55 4.23 9.97
CA SER A 126 5.87 4.10 9.32
C SER A 126 6.23 2.68 8.86
N ASN A 127 5.23 1.82 8.64
CA ASN A 127 5.46 0.50 8.07
C ASN A 127 5.78 0.55 6.57
N ILE A 128 6.28 -0.57 6.05
CA ILE A 128 6.43 -0.83 4.61
C ILE A 128 5.05 -0.97 3.92
N PHE A 129 5.01 -1.27 2.63
CA PHE A 129 3.79 -1.52 1.85
C PHE A 129 2.85 -2.55 2.47
N SER A 130 1.54 -2.30 2.36
CA SER A 130 0.53 -3.32 2.61
C SER A 130 0.34 -4.23 1.40
N GLN A 131 -0.31 -5.38 1.59
CA GLN A 131 -0.73 -6.22 0.46
C GLN A 131 -1.64 -5.46 -0.52
N ARG A 132 -2.47 -4.54 0.00
CA ARG A 132 -3.37 -3.72 -0.82
C ARG A 132 -2.59 -2.76 -1.72
N ASP A 133 -1.49 -2.19 -1.22
CA ASP A 133 -0.59 -1.34 -2.00
C ASP A 133 0.03 -2.11 -3.16
N LEU A 134 0.60 -3.28 -2.86
CA LEU A 134 1.20 -4.14 -3.87
C LEU A 134 0.18 -4.66 -4.87
N SER A 135 -1.06 -4.95 -4.42
CA SER A 135 -2.16 -5.36 -5.31
C SER A 135 -2.58 -4.23 -6.24
N ASN A 136 -2.70 -3.01 -5.74
CA ASN A 136 -2.97 -1.84 -6.57
C ASN A 136 -1.84 -1.59 -7.58
N PHE A 137 -0.59 -1.73 -7.14
CA PHE A 137 0.59 -1.63 -7.99
C PHE A 137 0.57 -2.70 -9.10
N ALA A 138 0.39 -3.97 -8.77
CA ALA A 138 0.35 -5.09 -9.72
C ALA A 138 -0.78 -4.96 -10.74
N ASN A 139 -1.96 -4.48 -10.31
CA ASN A 139 -3.16 -4.40 -11.14
C ASN A 139 -3.28 -3.13 -11.98
N ASN A 140 -2.27 -2.27 -11.97
CA ASN A 140 -2.32 -0.99 -12.65
C ASN A 140 -1.13 -0.80 -13.61
N VAL A 141 -1.39 -0.96 -14.90
CA VAL A 141 -0.40 -0.86 -15.98
C VAL A 141 0.25 0.53 -16.08
N ASN A 142 -0.51 1.58 -15.76
CA ASN A 142 -0.05 2.96 -15.86
C ASN A 142 0.69 3.43 -14.61
N LEU A 143 0.48 2.79 -13.47
CA LEU A 143 1.21 3.09 -12.24
C LEU A 143 2.65 2.57 -12.37
N LYS A 144 3.60 3.47 -12.63
CA LYS A 144 5.02 3.11 -12.85
C LYS A 144 5.80 3.01 -11.56
N MET A 145 5.45 3.82 -10.57
CA MET A 145 6.08 3.81 -9.25
C MET A 145 5.06 4.10 -8.15
N LEU A 146 5.18 3.40 -7.03
CA LEU A 146 4.41 3.62 -5.81
C LEU A 146 5.39 3.84 -4.66
N THR A 147 5.18 4.89 -3.86
CA THR A 147 6.01 5.16 -2.68
C THR A 147 5.17 5.34 -1.43
N ALA A 148 5.60 4.73 -0.32
CA ALA A 148 5.07 4.98 1.02
C ALA A 148 6.12 5.75 1.83
N VAL A 149 5.75 6.89 2.41
CA VAL A 149 6.61 7.67 3.32
C VAL A 149 6.12 7.56 4.76
N GLY A 150 6.98 7.05 5.63
CA GLY A 150 6.74 6.97 7.06
C GLY A 150 6.81 8.36 7.72
N HIS A 151 6.08 8.52 8.82
CA HIS A 151 6.17 9.72 9.67
C HIS A 151 7.53 9.83 10.38
N ASP A 152 8.34 8.78 10.33
CA ASP A 152 9.71 8.71 10.83
C ASP A 152 10.80 9.12 9.81
N ARG A 153 10.39 9.47 8.57
CA ARG A 153 11.19 9.86 7.38
C ARG A 153 11.52 8.74 6.39
N HIS A 154 11.29 7.47 6.70
CA HIS A 154 11.67 6.40 5.79
C HIS A 154 10.77 6.42 4.55
N VAL A 155 11.37 6.19 3.38
CA VAL A 155 10.66 6.15 2.11
C VAL A 155 10.84 4.77 1.53
N TYR A 156 9.75 4.02 1.40
CA TYR A 156 9.71 2.79 0.65
C TYR A 156 9.22 3.10 -0.76
N ALA A 157 9.87 2.54 -1.77
CA ALA A 157 9.44 2.68 -3.16
C ALA A 157 9.47 1.34 -3.89
N VAL A 158 8.46 1.11 -4.74
CA VAL A 158 8.49 0.08 -5.76
C VAL A 158 8.31 0.71 -7.13
N GLU A 159 9.09 0.30 -8.12
CA GLU A 159 8.91 0.70 -9.51
C GLU A 159 8.87 -0.49 -10.48
N LYS A 160 8.15 -0.32 -11.58
CA LYS A 160 8.11 -1.29 -12.68
C LYS A 160 9.27 -1.04 -13.62
N SER A 161 10.13 -2.04 -13.80
CA SER A 161 11.18 -2.00 -14.81
C SER A 161 10.64 -2.31 -16.21
N ALA A 162 11.50 -2.23 -17.22
CA ALA A 162 11.18 -2.68 -18.57
C ALA A 162 10.88 -4.19 -18.68
N SER A 163 11.36 -5.01 -17.73
CA SER A 163 11.15 -6.46 -17.68
C SER A 163 9.96 -6.88 -16.81
N PHE A 164 9.10 -5.94 -16.41
CA PHE A 164 7.97 -6.19 -15.52
C PHE A 164 7.02 -7.27 -16.07
N ASP A 165 6.96 -8.41 -15.38
CA ASP A 165 6.02 -9.49 -15.67
C ASP A 165 4.72 -9.31 -14.87
N ALA A 166 3.73 -8.69 -15.51
CA ALA A 166 2.45 -8.42 -14.88
C ALA A 166 1.72 -9.69 -14.40
N LYS A 167 1.92 -10.85 -15.04
CA LYS A 167 1.23 -12.08 -14.66
C LYS A 167 1.88 -12.69 -13.42
N ALA A 168 3.21 -12.80 -13.42
CA ALA A 168 3.96 -13.34 -12.28
C ALA A 168 3.79 -12.47 -11.05
N VAL A 169 3.93 -11.15 -11.19
CA VAL A 169 3.76 -10.19 -10.08
C VAL A 169 2.36 -10.26 -9.47
N LYS A 170 1.30 -10.35 -10.29
CA LYS A 170 -0.07 -10.50 -9.76
C LYS A 170 -0.27 -11.82 -9.03
N THR A 171 0.39 -12.88 -9.46
CA THR A 171 0.31 -14.21 -8.82
C THR A 171 0.94 -14.13 -7.43
N LEU A 172 2.19 -13.68 -7.34
CA LEU A 172 2.89 -13.51 -6.05
C LEU A 172 2.15 -12.61 -5.07
N VAL A 173 1.59 -11.49 -5.55
CA VAL A 173 0.82 -10.57 -4.69
C VAL A 173 -0.52 -11.18 -4.25
N SER A 174 -1.10 -12.10 -5.04
CA SER A 174 -2.26 -12.88 -4.62
C SER A 174 -1.90 -13.87 -3.53
N ASP A 175 -0.78 -14.59 -3.69
CA ASP A 175 -0.28 -15.57 -2.72
C ASP A 175 0.13 -14.90 -1.39
N LEU A 176 0.71 -13.69 -1.46
CA LEU A 176 0.90 -12.81 -0.30
C LEU A 176 -0.43 -12.53 0.40
N GLY A 177 -1.48 -12.25 -0.37
CA GLY A 177 -2.83 -12.02 0.18
C GLY A 177 -3.37 -13.24 0.93
N GLU A 178 -3.16 -14.45 0.41
CA GLU A 178 -3.55 -15.69 1.10
C GLU A 178 -2.74 -15.89 2.39
N SER A 179 -1.43 -15.64 2.35
CA SER A 179 -0.56 -15.75 3.50
C SER A 179 -0.90 -14.74 4.61
N VAL A 180 -1.18 -13.49 4.23
CA VAL A 180 -1.65 -12.44 5.15
C VAL A 180 -2.98 -12.85 5.80
N ASN A 181 -3.91 -13.44 5.03
CA ASN A 181 -5.17 -13.96 5.59
C ASN A 181 -4.92 -15.10 6.58
N GLY A 182 -3.96 -15.98 6.30
CA GLY A 182 -3.58 -17.05 7.23
C GLY A 182 -3.10 -16.53 8.58
N ILE A 183 -2.20 -15.54 8.58
CA ILE A 183 -1.71 -14.89 9.82
C ILE A 183 -2.86 -14.17 10.54
N ALA A 184 -3.73 -13.51 9.78
CA ALA A 184 -4.86 -12.80 10.33
C ALA A 184 -5.81 -13.73 11.08
N ASP A 185 -6.14 -14.88 10.47
CA ASP A 185 -7.03 -15.86 11.05
C ASP A 185 -6.41 -16.50 12.31
N GLN A 186 -5.08 -16.71 12.35
CA GLN A 186 -4.38 -17.20 13.56
C GLN A 186 -4.46 -16.19 14.70
N TYR A 187 -4.26 -14.90 14.42
CA TYR A 187 -4.38 -13.84 15.41
C TYR A 187 -5.80 -13.71 15.96
N ASP A 188 -6.82 -13.76 15.09
CA ASP A 188 -8.23 -13.70 15.50
C ASP A 188 -8.63 -14.89 16.38
N ARG A 189 -8.07 -16.07 16.12
CA ARG A 189 -8.23 -17.27 16.98
C ARG A 189 -7.40 -17.23 18.25
N LYS A 190 -6.60 -16.18 18.47
CA LYS A 190 -5.67 -16.00 19.59
C LYS A 190 -4.61 -17.10 19.68
N GLU A 191 -4.24 -17.69 18.54
CA GLU A 191 -3.20 -18.71 18.44
C GLU A 191 -1.80 -18.10 18.47
N ILE A 192 -1.69 -16.86 17.99
CA ILE A 192 -0.46 -16.06 18.01
C ILE A 192 -0.74 -14.72 18.70
N SER A 193 0.29 -14.17 19.32
CA SER A 193 0.28 -12.82 19.88
C SER A 193 0.25 -11.76 18.79
N TYR A 194 -0.08 -10.53 19.18
CA TYR A 194 0.00 -9.37 18.29
C TYR A 194 1.42 -9.18 17.72
N GLN A 195 2.45 -9.37 18.56
CA GLN A 195 3.84 -9.21 18.14
C GLN A 195 4.24 -10.25 17.09
N GLU A 196 3.87 -11.52 17.31
CA GLU A 196 4.14 -12.60 16.35
C GLU A 196 3.43 -12.37 15.01
N ALA A 197 2.17 -11.89 15.05
CA ALA A 197 1.46 -11.51 13.83
C ALA A 197 2.22 -10.39 13.09
N ALA A 198 2.70 -9.38 13.82
CA ALA A 198 3.41 -8.24 13.25
C ALA A 198 4.71 -8.62 12.57
N GLU A 199 5.53 -9.40 13.26
CA GLU A 199 6.79 -9.91 12.73
C GLU A 199 6.54 -10.79 11.50
N SER A 200 5.52 -11.65 11.56
CA SER A 200 5.14 -12.53 10.45
C SER A 200 4.69 -11.75 9.21
N LEU A 201 3.86 -10.72 9.37
CA LEU A 201 3.43 -9.90 8.23
C LEU A 201 4.58 -9.10 7.63
N ASN A 202 5.45 -8.51 8.45
CA ASN A 202 6.61 -7.78 7.96
C ASN A 202 7.52 -8.71 7.14
N PHE A 203 7.77 -9.92 7.66
CA PHE A 203 8.52 -10.95 6.98
C PHE A 203 7.89 -11.33 5.63
N LEU A 204 6.58 -11.60 5.60
CA LEU A 204 5.87 -11.97 4.37
C LEU A 204 5.95 -10.88 3.30
N VAL A 205 5.75 -9.61 3.68
CA VAL A 205 5.84 -8.50 2.71
C VAL A 205 7.27 -8.35 2.17
N ARG A 206 8.29 -8.40 3.04
CA ARG A 206 9.69 -8.28 2.62
C ARG A 206 10.12 -9.45 1.73
N ASN A 207 9.71 -10.67 2.07
CA ASN A 207 9.96 -11.84 1.23
C ASN A 207 9.29 -11.70 -0.14
N CYS A 208 8.02 -11.28 -0.17
CA CYS A 208 7.32 -11.00 -1.42
C CYS A 208 8.05 -9.94 -2.25
N LEU A 209 8.51 -8.84 -1.65
CA LEU A 209 9.26 -7.79 -2.37
C LEU A 209 10.55 -8.32 -2.98
N SER A 210 11.30 -9.15 -2.24
CA SER A 210 12.52 -9.79 -2.75
C SER A 210 12.22 -10.72 -3.93
N GLU A 211 11.15 -11.52 -3.87
CA GLU A 211 10.75 -12.38 -5.00
C GLU A 211 10.30 -11.57 -6.22
N LEU A 212 9.61 -10.45 -6.00
CA LEU A 212 9.14 -9.57 -7.07
C LEU A 212 10.30 -8.97 -7.91
N GLU A 213 11.52 -8.88 -7.35
CA GLU A 213 12.71 -8.45 -8.10
C GLU A 213 13.00 -9.34 -9.32
N GLY A 214 12.79 -10.65 -9.17
CA GLY A 214 12.91 -11.62 -10.27
C GLY A 214 11.93 -11.39 -11.42
N TYR A 215 10.88 -10.58 -11.20
CA TYR A 215 9.80 -10.31 -12.14
C TYR A 215 9.70 -8.84 -12.55
N GLY A 216 10.82 -8.11 -12.45
CA GLY A 216 10.93 -6.74 -12.97
C GLY A 216 10.29 -5.67 -12.09
N VAL A 217 10.20 -5.92 -10.78
CA VAL A 217 9.93 -4.89 -9.77
C VAL A 217 11.26 -4.48 -9.14
N LYS A 218 11.52 -3.19 -8.98
CA LYS A 218 12.66 -2.73 -8.17
C LYS A 218 12.15 -2.17 -6.86
N PHE A 219 12.81 -2.50 -5.76
CA PHE A 219 12.48 -2.03 -4.42
C PHE A 219 13.58 -1.10 -3.88
N TYR A 220 13.18 -0.08 -3.12
CA TYR A 220 14.05 0.90 -2.47
C TYR A 220 13.58 1.18 -1.05
N GLU A 221 14.53 1.35 -0.12
CA GLU A 221 14.31 1.78 1.28
C GLU A 221 15.40 2.76 1.78
#